data_AF-A0A2V9PDQ0-F1
#
_entry.id   AF-A0A2V9PDQ0-F1
#
_cell.length_a   1.000
_cell.length_b   1.000
_cell.length_c   1.000
_cell.angle_alpha   90.00
_cell.angle_beta   90.00
_cell.angle_gamma   90.00
#
_symmetry.space_group_name_H-M   'P 1'
#
loop_
_entity.id
_entity.type
_entity.pdbx_description
1 polymer ?
#
loop_
_entity_poly.entity_id
_entity_poly.type
_entity_poly.pdbx_seq_one_letter_code
_entity_poly.pdbx_strand_id
1 'polypeptide(L)'
;MVTDYDCWHPHHDSVTVDQIVSVLLKNAENACNVVREAVAAMPKERSCRCGSALAHAILTDRKMIPSKTRERLKLILGKYLE
;
A
#
# COMPACT_ATOMS: atom_id res chain seq x y z
N MET A 1 -5.39 -1.59 -10.52
CA MET A 1 -5.01 -1.37 -11.93
C MET A 1 -6.30 -1.25 -12.70
N VAL A 2 -6.46 -0.17 -13.45
CA VAL A 2 -7.75 0.15 -14.08
C VAL A 2 -8.11 -0.98 -15.05
N THR A 3 -9.30 -1.56 -14.88
CA THR A 3 -9.81 -2.68 -15.70
C THR A 3 -10.83 -2.23 -16.73
N ASP A 4 -11.58 -1.17 -16.40
CA ASP A 4 -12.67 -0.64 -17.21
C ASP A 4 -13.02 0.77 -16.71
N TYR A 5 -13.85 1.47 -17.49
CA TYR A 5 -14.46 2.71 -17.05
C TYR A 5 -15.79 2.37 -16.38
N ASP A 6 -15.83 2.59 -15.08
CA ASP A 6 -16.94 2.37 -14.16
C ASP A 6 -18.28 2.96 -14.66
N CYS A 7 -19.39 2.70 -13.97
CA CYS A 7 -20.77 2.93 -14.47
C CYS A 7 -21.14 4.38 -14.81
N TRP A 8 -20.27 5.34 -14.48
CA TRP A 8 -20.41 6.73 -14.90
C TRP A 8 -20.16 6.94 -16.41
N HIS A 9 -19.51 5.99 -17.09
CA HIS A 9 -19.13 6.14 -18.48
C HIS A 9 -20.33 5.91 -19.42
N PRO A 10 -20.64 6.82 -20.37
CA PRO A 10 -21.80 6.70 -21.27
C PRO A 10 -21.89 5.42 -22.11
N HIS A 11 -20.78 4.70 -22.24
CA HIS A 11 -20.70 3.41 -22.95
C HIS A 11 -20.50 2.21 -22.01
N HIS A 12 -20.79 2.34 -20.71
CA HIS A 12 -20.60 1.27 -19.74
C HIS A 12 -21.43 0.01 -20.08
N ASP A 13 -22.62 0.18 -20.65
CA ASP A 13 -23.46 -0.93 -21.14
C ASP A 13 -22.82 -1.75 -22.28
N SER A 14 -21.73 -1.25 -22.88
CA SER A 14 -20.96 -1.95 -23.92
C SER A 14 -19.81 -2.80 -23.37
N VAL A 15 -19.58 -2.77 -22.05
CA VAL A 15 -18.51 -3.53 -21.39
C VAL A 15 -19.04 -4.95 -21.09
N THR A 16 -18.40 -5.96 -21.69
CA THR A 16 -18.75 -7.36 -21.42
C THR A 16 -17.87 -7.96 -20.33
N VAL A 17 -18.37 -9.00 -19.63
CA VAL A 17 -17.59 -9.76 -18.64
C VAL A 17 -16.29 -10.30 -19.26
N ASP A 18 -16.34 -10.78 -20.51
CA ASP A 18 -15.17 -11.29 -21.21
C ASP A 18 -14.10 -10.21 -21.46
N GLN A 19 -14.52 -8.97 -21.78
CA GLN A 19 -13.60 -7.84 -21.92
C GLN A 19 -12.93 -7.51 -20.59
N ILE A 20 -13.68 -7.49 -19.49
CA ILE A 20 -13.14 -7.25 -18.15
C ILE A 20 -12.12 -8.33 -17.78
N VAL A 21 -12.46 -9.61 -17.97
CA VAL A 21 -11.56 -10.74 -17.66
C VAL A 21 -10.28 -10.69 -18.50
N SER A 22 -10.41 -10.38 -19.80
CA SER A 22 -9.25 -10.22 -20.69
C SER A 22 -8.31 -9.11 -20.22
N VAL A 23 -8.86 -7.94 -19.90
CA VAL A 23 -8.06 -6.82 -19.38
C VAL A 23 -7.45 -7.17 -18.03
N LEU A 24 -8.20 -7.81 -17.12
CA LEU A 24 -7.73 -8.22 -15.81
C LEU A 24 -6.53 -9.18 -15.89
N LEU A 25 -6.59 -10.19 -16.76
CA LEU A 25 -5.50 -11.16 -16.93
C LEU A 25 -4.24 -10.51 -17.50
N LYS A 26 -4.38 -9.68 -18.54
CA LYS A 26 -3.27 -8.91 -19.11
C LYS A 26 -2.64 -7.98 -18.07
N ASN A 27 -3.50 -7.33 -17.28
CA ASN A 27 -3.11 -6.48 -16.19
C ASN A 27 -2.32 -7.27 -15.13
N ALA A 28 -2.82 -8.42 -14.68
CA ALA A 28 -2.16 -9.26 -13.69
C ALA A 28 -0.74 -9.68 -14.13
N GLU A 29 -0.57 -10.08 -15.40
CA GLU A 29 0.74 -10.38 -15.96
C GLU A 29 1.68 -9.16 -15.90
N ASN A 30 1.20 -8.00 -16.33
CA ASN A 30 1.97 -6.76 -16.26
C ASN A 30 2.33 -6.37 -14.82
N ALA A 31 1.43 -6.52 -13.87
CA ALA A 31 1.71 -6.25 -12.46
C ALA A 31 2.80 -7.16 -11.91
N CYS A 32 2.78 -8.46 -12.23
CA CYS A 32 3.85 -9.39 -11.85
C CYS A 32 5.20 -8.94 -12.43
N ASN A 33 5.23 -8.49 -13.68
CA ASN A 33 6.43 -7.96 -14.32
C ASN A 33 6.93 -6.68 -13.63
N VAL A 34 6.03 -5.74 -13.35
CA VAL A 34 6.35 -4.50 -12.63
C VAL A 34 6.90 -4.80 -11.23
N VAL A 35 6.28 -5.71 -10.48
CA VAL A 35 6.77 -6.09 -9.13
C VAL A 35 8.17 -6.69 -9.21
N ARG A 36 8.44 -7.57 -10.18
CA ARG A 36 9.76 -8.17 -10.36
C ARG A 36 10.83 -7.10 -10.59
N GLU A 37 10.60 -6.21 -11.55
CA GLU A 37 11.54 -5.14 -11.88
C GLU A 37 11.68 -4.12 -10.73
N ALA A 38 10.58 -3.79 -10.05
CA ALA A 38 10.61 -2.88 -8.91
C ALA A 38 11.42 -3.44 -7.74
N VAL A 39 11.31 -4.74 -7.47
CA VAL A 39 12.14 -5.42 -6.45
C VAL A 39 13.60 -5.48 -6.89
N ALA A 40 13.89 -5.80 -8.15
CA ALA A 40 15.25 -5.84 -8.67
C ALA A 40 15.94 -4.46 -8.63
N ALA A 41 15.20 -3.38 -8.87
CA ALA A 41 15.68 -2.01 -8.82
C ALA A 41 15.70 -1.40 -7.40
N MET A 42 15.18 -2.10 -6.39
CA MET A 42 15.03 -1.54 -5.05
C MET A 42 16.41 -1.33 -4.38
N PRO A 43 16.70 -0.13 -3.85
CA PRO A 43 17.95 0.10 -3.13
C PRO A 43 18.00 -0.74 -1.84
N LYS A 44 19.19 -1.19 -1.47
CA LYS A 44 19.40 -1.94 -0.20
C LYS A 44 19.04 -1.10 1.03
N GLU A 45 19.27 0.20 0.95
CA GLU A 45 19.01 1.14 2.03
C GLU A 45 17.81 2.03 1.72
N ARG A 46 17.05 2.37 2.78
CA ARG A 46 15.88 3.23 2.68
C ARG A 46 16.30 4.69 2.84
N SER A 47 16.15 5.48 1.77
CA SER A 47 16.41 6.93 1.78
C SER A 47 15.15 7.80 1.89
N CYS A 48 13.94 7.21 1.80
CA CYS A 48 12.69 7.96 1.89
C CYS A 48 12.48 8.57 3.30
N ARG A 49 11.79 9.72 3.35
CA ARG A 49 11.24 10.26 4.62
C ARG A 49 10.14 9.39 5.23
N CYS A 50 9.61 8.44 4.45
CA CYS A 50 8.56 7.51 4.89
C CYS A 50 9.01 6.65 6.08
N GLY A 51 10.32 6.37 6.21
CA GLY A 51 10.87 5.66 7.37
C GLY A 51 10.65 6.41 8.70
N SER A 52 10.67 7.74 8.69
CA SER A 52 10.54 8.58 9.89
C SER A 52 9.15 9.21 10.06
N ALA A 53 8.17 8.84 9.23
CA ALA A 53 6.87 9.52 9.17
C ALA A 53 6.13 9.62 10.53
N LEU A 54 6.30 8.62 11.39
CA LEU A 54 5.65 8.55 12.69
C LEU A 54 6.36 9.34 13.81
N ALA A 55 7.57 9.88 13.57
CA ALA A 55 8.39 10.53 14.60
C ALA A 55 7.68 11.68 15.32
N HIS A 56 6.81 12.41 14.62
CA HIS A 56 6.06 13.55 15.15
C HIS A 56 4.54 13.37 15.10
N ALA A 57 4.06 12.18 14.74
CA ALA A 57 2.63 11.91 14.59
C ALA A 57 2.02 11.20 15.82
N ILE A 58 2.82 10.90 16.84
CA ILE A 58 2.33 10.34 18.10
C ILE A 58 1.83 11.48 18.99
N LEU A 59 0.52 11.70 18.98
CA LEU A 59 -0.12 12.75 19.80
C LEU A 59 -0.34 12.33 21.26
N THR A 60 -0.51 11.03 21.52
CA THR A 60 -0.74 10.52 22.86
C THR A 60 0.52 10.73 23.72
N ASP A 61 0.35 11.37 24.88
CA ASP A 61 1.42 11.46 25.88
C ASP A 61 1.94 10.05 26.21
N ARG A 62 3.26 9.86 26.10
CA ARG A 62 3.95 8.59 26.33
C ARG A 62 3.61 7.98 27.68
N LYS A 63 3.40 8.79 28.72
CA LYS A 63 3.06 8.33 30.07
C LYS A 63 1.64 7.75 30.16
N MET A 64 0.76 8.15 29.25
CA MET A 64 -0.62 7.72 29.19
C MET A 64 -0.83 6.50 28.29
N ILE A 65 0.22 6.03 27.60
CA ILE A 65 0.13 4.85 26.74
C ILE A 65 0.12 3.58 27.61
N PRO A 66 -0.98 2.80 27.62
CA PRO A 66 -1.04 1.58 28.42
C PRO A 66 -0.01 0.55 27.97
N SER A 67 0.53 -0.22 28.91
CA SER A 67 1.52 -1.29 28.64
C SER A 67 1.06 -2.26 27.56
N LYS A 68 -0.20 -2.71 27.64
CA LYS A 68 -0.84 -3.59 26.64
C LYS A 68 -0.83 -3.00 25.23
N THR A 69 -1.04 -1.69 25.10
CA THR A 69 -1.01 -0.99 23.80
C THR A 69 0.42 -0.87 23.28
N ARG A 70 1.39 -0.59 24.16
CA ARG A 70 2.81 -0.52 23.81
C ARG A 70 3.33 -1.87 23.29
N GLU A 71 2.94 -2.96 23.94
CA GLU A 71 3.28 -4.32 23.52
C GLU A 71 2.65 -4.66 22.16
N ARG A 72 1.34 -4.45 22.02
CA ARG A 72 0.61 -4.71 20.76
C ARG A 72 1.19 -3.95 19.56
N LEU A 73 1.68 -2.73 19.78
CA LEU A 73 2.18 -1.85 18.72
C LEU A 73 3.71 -1.77 18.65
N LYS A 74 4.44 -2.67 19.34
CA LYS A 74 5.90 -2.63 19.45
C LYS A 74 6.62 -2.55 18.11
N LEU A 75 6.18 -3.28 17.08
CA LEU A 75 6.80 -3.31 15.76
C LEU A 75 6.73 -1.96 15.01
N ILE A 76 5.74 -1.13 15.35
CA ILE A 76 5.49 0.15 14.68
C ILE A 76 6.03 1.32 15.51
N LEU A 77 5.75 1.28 16.82
CA LEU A 77 6.05 2.37 17.76
C LEU A 77 7.35 2.19 18.53
N GLY A 78 7.93 0.98 18.58
CA GLY A 78 9.07 0.63 19.45
C GLY A 78 10.19 1.65 19.38
N LYS A 79 10.69 1.93 18.17
CA LYS A 79 11.75 2.94 17.93
C LYS A 79 11.48 4.37 18.41
N TYR A 80 10.24 4.73 18.76
CA TYR A 80 9.88 6.07 19.23
C TYR A 80 9.39 6.09 20.68
N LEU A 81 8.98 4.93 21.20
CA LEU A 81 8.47 4.82 22.56
C LEU A 81 9.49 4.24 23.51
N GLU A 82 10.42 3.41 23.04
CA GLU A 82 11.57 2.87 23.80
C GLU A 82 12.29 3.95 24.62
#